data_AF-P0CF77-F1
#
_entry.id   AF-P0CF77-F1
#
_cell.length_a   1.000
_cell.length_b   1.000
_cell.length_c   1.000
_cell.angle_alpha   90.00
_cell.angle_beta   90.00
_cell.angle_gamma   90.00
#
_symmetry.space_group_name_H-M   'P 1'
#
loop_
_entity.id
_entity.type
_entity.pdbx_description
1 polymer ?
#
loop_
_entity_poly.entity_id
_entity_poly.type
_entity_poly.pdbx_seq_one_letter_code
_entity_poly.pdbx_strand_id
1 'polypeptide(L)' 'RYCPRNPEACYNYCLRTGRPGGYCGGRSRITCFCFR' A
#
# COMPACT_ATOMS: atom_id res chain seq x y z
N ARG A 1 -6.27 2.03 7.94
CA ARG A 1 -6.65 0.81 7.19
C ARG A 1 -6.80 1.19 5.72
N TYR A 2 -5.74 1.05 4.93
CA TYR A 2 -5.76 1.40 3.49
C TYR A 2 -6.31 0.23 2.67
N CYS A 3 -5.78 -0.96 2.90
CA CYS A 3 -6.13 -2.16 2.16
C CYS A 3 -7.23 -2.98 2.87
N PRO A 4 -8.14 -3.66 2.15
CA PRO A 4 -8.25 -3.74 0.68
C PRO A 4 -9.11 -2.64 0.04
N ARG A 5 -9.79 -1.80 0.83
CA ARG A 5 -10.82 -0.86 0.34
C ARG A 5 -10.25 0.32 -0.45
N ASN A 6 -9.00 0.69 -0.21
CA ASN A 6 -8.38 1.88 -0.79
C ASN A 6 -6.90 1.59 -1.13
N PRO A 7 -6.63 0.85 -2.21
CA PRO A 7 -5.26 0.56 -2.65
C PRO A 7 -4.49 1.81 -3.03
N GLU A 8 -5.17 2.85 -3.53
CA GLU A 8 -4.56 4.14 -3.85
C GLU A 8 -4.01 4.83 -2.60
N ALA A 9 -4.68 4.72 -1.46
CA ALA A 9 -4.16 5.28 -0.22
C ALA A 9 -2.89 4.55 0.27
N CYS A 10 -2.77 3.24 0.01
CA CYS A 10 -1.53 2.49 0.23
C CYS A 10 -0.42 2.97 -0.72
N TYR A 11 -0.74 3.11 -2.02
CA TYR A 11 0.20 3.60 -3.02
C TYR A 11 0.73 5.01 -2.67
N ASN A 12 -0.18 5.94 -2.35
CA ASN A 12 0.16 7.31 -1.95
C ASN A 12 0.90 7.37 -0.61
N TYR A 13 0.57 6.51 0.35
CA TYR A 13 1.32 6.38 1.59
C TYR A 13 2.80 6.04 1.31
N CYS A 14 3.03 5.05 0.45
CA CYS A 14 4.38 4.65 0.08
C CYS A 14 5.12 5.76 -0.70
N LEU A 15 4.45 6.44 -1.64
CA LEU A 15 5.02 7.62 -2.31
C LEU A 15 5.47 8.69 -1.32
N ARG A 16 4.66 9.00 -0.31
CA ARG A 16 4.99 9.96 0.75
C ARG A 16 6.20 9.55 1.60
N THR A 17 6.46 8.26 1.72
CA THR A 17 7.64 7.73 2.43
C THR A 17 8.92 7.69 1.58
N GLY A 18 8.87 8.17 0.33
CA GLY A 18 10.00 8.13 -0.61
C GLY A 18 10.15 6.80 -1.36
N ARG A 19 9.12 5.94 -1.33
CA ARG A 19 9.09 4.70 -2.12
C ARG A 19 8.43 4.96 -3.47
N PRO A 20 8.72 4.18 -4.52
CA PRO A 20 8.12 4.40 -5.85
C PRO A 20 6.61 4.08 -5.91
N GLY A 21 6.05 3.53 -4.84
CA GLY A 21 4.63 3.19 -4.72
C GLY A 21 4.43 2.04 -3.76
N GLY A 22 3.21 1.49 -3.72
CA GLY A 22 2.89 0.33 -2.90
C GLY A 22 1.63 -0.39 -3.36
N TYR A 23 1.44 -1.59 -2.84
CA TYR A 23 0.32 -2.46 -3.20
C TYR A 23 -0.27 -3.15 -1.97
N CYS A 24 -1.53 -3.55 -2.08
CA CYS A 24 -2.22 -4.30 -1.04
C CYS A 24 -1.96 -5.80 -1.18
N GLY A 25 -1.42 -6.44 -0.14
CA GLY A 25 -1.06 -7.86 -0.13
C GLY A 25 -1.29 -8.56 1.21
N GLY A 26 -0.79 -9.79 1.30
CA GLY A 26 -0.95 -10.66 2.47
C GLY A 26 -2.25 -11.48 2.43
N ARG A 27 -2.49 -12.28 3.48
CA ARG A 27 -3.53 -13.32 3.55
C ARG A 27 -4.97 -12.82 3.29
N SER A 28 -5.21 -11.52 3.45
CA SER A 28 -6.52 -10.88 3.18
C SER A 28 -6.42 -9.59 2.36
N ARG A 29 -5.27 -9.32 1.70
CA ARG A 29 -4.98 -8.00 1.09
C ARG A 29 -5.23 -6.84 2.07
N ILE A 30 -4.98 -7.04 3.37
CA ILE A 30 -5.16 -6.03 4.42
C ILE A 30 -3.86 -5.28 4.73
N THR A 31 -2.73 -5.80 4.26
CA THR A 31 -1.41 -5.24 4.50
C THR A 31 -0.99 -4.40 3.29
N CYS A 32 -0.51 -3.20 3.53
CA CYS A 32 0.10 -2.35 2.52
C CYS A 32 1.60 -2.66 2.44
N PHE A 33 2.09 -3.04 1.26
CA PHE A 33 3.49 -3.29 0.99
C PHE A 33 4.02 -2.20 0.07
N CYS A 34 5.02 -1.44 0.51
CA CYS A 34 5.70 -0.51 -0.37
C CYS A 34 6.69 -1.25 -1.26
N PHE A 35 6.73 -0.88 -2.54
CA PHE A 35 7.79 -1.34 -3.44
C PHE A 35 9.15 -0.93 -2.87
N ARG A 36 10.15 -1.79 -3.05
CA ARG A 36 11.47 -1.57 -2.48
C ARG A 36 12.21 -0.49 -3.23
#